data_AF-U9TWS8-F1
#
_entry.id   AF-U9TWS8-F1
#
_cell.length_a   1.000
_cell.length_b   1.000
_cell.length_c   1.000
_cell.angle_alpha   90.00
_cell.angle_beta   90.00
_cell.angle_gamma   90.00
#
_symmetry.space_group_name_H-M   'P 1'
#
loop_
_entity.id
_entity.type
_entity.pdbx_description
1 polymer ?
#
loop_
_entity_poly.entity_id
_entity_poly.type
_entity_poly.pdbx_seq_one_letter_code
_entity_poly.pdbx_strand_id
1 'polypeptide(L)'
;RYGLGTPVNHKRAYELYYHLAELGDPQGMKLLGNCKMSGIGTEKDEIGALEWFRRSSESDIYWGGKMQYALHLLKGINTAPNHVEAFNLVNTVCENFPSCPGPNKLLLGRFYHSGTGCQVDLEKALYWYEKA
;
A
#
# COMPACT_ATOMS: atom_id res chain seq x y z
N ARG A 1 8.53 -3.13 -15.11
CA ARG A 1 7.58 -3.90 -15.96
C ARG A 1 7.85 -3.70 -17.45
N TYR A 2 8.42 -2.58 -17.87
CA TYR A 2 8.85 -2.36 -19.26
C TYR A 2 10.35 -2.09 -19.29
N GLY A 3 11.10 -2.92 -20.02
CA GLY A 3 12.51 -2.66 -20.30
C GLY A 3 12.56 -1.57 -21.35
N LEU A 4 12.73 -0.32 -20.91
CA LEU A 4 12.76 0.84 -21.80
C LEU A 4 14.07 0.80 -22.60
N GLY A 5 14.05 0.12 -23.75
CA GLY A 5 15.20 -0.02 -24.65
C GLY A 5 16.24 -1.09 -24.26
N THR A 6 15.98 -1.88 -23.22
CA THR A 6 16.84 -3.02 -22.80
C THR A 6 15.98 -4.21 -22.38
N PRO A 7 16.50 -5.45 -22.42
CA PRO A 7 15.78 -6.62 -21.91
C PRO A 7 15.37 -6.43 -20.45
N VAL A 8 14.14 -6.81 -20.11
CA VAL A 8 13.67 -6.79 -18.73
C VAL A 8 14.54 -7.70 -17.88
N ASN A 9 15.18 -7.15 -16.86
CA ASN A 9 15.98 -7.91 -15.90
C ASN A 9 15.36 -7.78 -14.50
N HIS A 10 14.53 -8.76 -14.14
CA HIS A 10 13.83 -8.79 -12.85
C HIS A 10 14.78 -8.91 -11.66
N LYS A 11 15.87 -9.66 -11.80
CA LYS A 11 16.87 -9.83 -10.74
C LYS A 11 17.59 -8.51 -10.44
N ARG A 12 18.03 -7.80 -11.48
CA ARG A 12 18.63 -6.47 -11.33
C ARG A 12 17.66 -5.45 -10.73
N ALA A 13 16.38 -5.49 -11.12
CA ALA A 13 15.37 -4.62 -10.53
C ALA A 13 15.19 -4.91 -9.03
N TYR A 14 15.13 -6.19 -8.64
CA TYR A 14 15.07 -6.60 -7.24
C TYR A 14 16.27 -6.08 -6.44
N GLU A 15 17.49 -6.27 -6.95
CA GLU A 15 18.73 -5.79 -6.29
C GLU A 15 18.72 -4.27 -6.07
N LEU A 16 18.25 -3.50 -7.06
CA LEU A 16 18.11 -2.04 -6.93
C LEU A 16 17.06 -1.65 -5.87
N TYR A 17 15.89 -2.29 -5.88
CA TYR A 17 14.85 -2.02 -4.88
C TYR A 17 15.30 -2.43 -3.48
N TYR A 18 16.05 -3.53 -3.35
CA TYR A 18 16.66 -3.95 -2.09
C TYR A 18 17.62 -2.88 -1.57
N HIS A 19 18.53 -2.39 -2.42
CA HIS A 19 19.47 -1.35 -2.02
C HIS A 19 18.75 -0.06 -1.57
N LEU A 20 17.72 0.38 -2.29
CA LEU A 20 16.91 1.55 -1.89
C LEU A 20 16.20 1.32 -0.55
N ALA A 21 15.61 0.13 -0.35
CA ALA A 21 14.91 -0.21 0.88
C ALA A 21 15.85 -0.21 2.10
N GLU A 22 17.09 -0.69 1.94
CA GLU A 22 18.12 -0.66 2.98
C GLU A 22 18.59 0.77 3.30
N LEU A 23 18.56 1.68 2.32
CA LEU A 23 18.82 3.10 2.53
C LEU A 23 17.65 3.85 3.19
N GLY A 24 16.57 3.15 3.55
CA GLY A 24 15.40 3.76 4.18
C GLY A 24 14.41 4.37 3.18
N ASP A 25 14.57 4.17 1.87
CA ASP A 25 13.67 4.72 0.88
C ASP A 25 12.30 4.01 0.92
N PRO A 26 11.21 4.71 1.26
CA PRO A 26 9.92 4.08 1.46
C PRO A 26 9.32 3.54 0.16
N GLN A 27 9.64 4.16 -0.98
CA GLN A 27 9.23 3.66 -2.29
C GLN A 27 9.96 2.36 -2.63
N GLY A 28 11.26 2.27 -2.35
CA GLY A 28 12.10 1.08 -2.44
C GLY A 28 11.55 -0.06 -1.60
N MET A 29 11.21 0.20 -0.33
CA MET A 29 10.57 -0.78 0.54
C MET A 29 9.27 -1.34 -0.04
N LYS A 30 8.38 -0.46 -0.55
CA LYS A 30 7.13 -0.89 -1.21
C LYS A 30 7.41 -1.73 -2.46
N LEU A 31 8.39 -1.33 -3.28
CA LEU A 31 8.73 -2.05 -4.51
C LEU A 31 9.37 -3.41 -4.19
N LEU A 32 10.21 -3.49 -3.16
CA LEU A 32 10.78 -4.72 -2.67
C LEU A 32 9.68 -5.67 -2.14
N GLY A 33 8.74 -5.15 -1.36
CA GLY A 33 7.56 -5.90 -0.91
C GLY A 33 6.76 -6.48 -2.08
N ASN A 34 6.53 -5.69 -3.13
CA ASN A 34 5.85 -6.17 -4.35
C ASN A 34 6.63 -7.30 -5.04
N CYS A 35 7.95 -7.18 -5.13
CA CYS A 35 8.80 -8.22 -5.71
C CYS A 35 8.70 -9.53 -4.93
N LYS A 36 8.80 -9.48 -3.60
CA LYS A 36 8.69 -10.67 -2.72
C LYS A 36 7.30 -11.29 -2.77
N MET A 37 6.24 -10.47 -2.75
CA MET A 37 4.85 -10.94 -2.88
C MET A 37 4.60 -11.69 -4.20
N SER A 38 5.25 -11.26 -5.28
CA SER A 38 5.03 -11.82 -6.62
C SER A 38 6.12 -12.80 -7.09
N GLY A 39 7.19 -13.01 -6.30
CA GLY A 39 8.36 -13.78 -6.73
C GLY A 39 9.12 -13.16 -7.92
N ILE A 40 9.12 -11.83 -8.05
CA ILE A 40 9.77 -11.14 -9.18
C ILE A 40 11.22 -10.85 -8.84
N GLY A 41 12.14 -11.58 -9.49
CA GLY A 41 13.58 -11.42 -9.27
C GLY A 41 14.09 -12.02 -7.95
N THR A 42 13.21 -12.70 -7.21
CA THR A 42 13.45 -13.38 -5.93
C THR A 42 12.43 -14.50 -5.75
N GLU A 43 12.58 -15.35 -4.75
CA GLU A 43 11.55 -16.33 -4.38
C GLU A 43 10.32 -15.63 -3.77
N LYS A 44 9.15 -16.24 -3.93
CA LYS A 44 7.91 -15.71 -3.36
C LYS A 44 7.96 -15.81 -1.83
N ASP A 45 7.77 -14.68 -1.17
CA ASP A 45 7.84 -14.54 0.30
C ASP A 45 6.81 -13.49 0.74
N GLU A 46 5.61 -13.96 1.07
CA GLU A 46 4.49 -13.08 1.41
C GLU A 46 4.63 -12.46 2.82
N ILE A 47 5.25 -13.19 3.76
CA ILE A 47 5.49 -12.70 5.13
C ILE A 47 6.54 -11.59 5.09
N GLY A 48 7.68 -11.83 4.43
CA GLY A 48 8.71 -10.81 4.27
C GLY A 48 8.21 -9.61 3.47
N ALA A 49 7.37 -9.82 2.46
CA ALA A 49 6.73 -8.72 1.73
C ALA A 49 5.86 -7.83 2.64
N LEU A 50 5.06 -8.44 3.51
CA LEU A 50 4.20 -7.73 4.45
C LEU A 50 5.02 -6.83 5.38
N GLU A 51 6.15 -7.35 5.89
CA GLU A 51 7.04 -6.59 6.76
C GLU A 51 7.62 -5.35 6.05
N TRP A 52 8.00 -5.49 4.78
CA TRP A 52 8.46 -4.34 3.98
C TRP A 52 7.35 -3.31 3.70
N PHE A 53 6.11 -3.75 3.49
CA PHE A 53 4.98 -2.82 3.37
C PHE A 53 4.69 -2.11 4.68
N ARG A 54 4.75 -2.81 5.82
CA ARG A 54 4.59 -2.24 7.15
C ARG A 54 5.62 -1.15 7.40
N ARG A 55 6.91 -1.43 7.18
CA ARG A 55 7.99 -0.43 7.29
C ARG A 55 7.79 0.76 6.34
N SER A 56 7.42 0.50 5.08
CA SER A 56 7.10 1.56 4.12
C SER A 56 5.91 2.43 4.59
N SER A 57 4.94 1.84 5.28
CA SER A 57 3.75 2.54 5.78
C SER A 57 4.05 3.54 6.90
N GLU A 58 5.20 3.43 7.56
CA GLU A 58 5.63 4.36 8.61
C GLU A 58 6.10 5.72 8.03
N SER A 59 6.26 5.84 6.71
CA SER A 59 6.74 7.08 6.07
C SER A 59 5.69 8.20 6.04
N ASP A 60 6.05 9.39 6.54
CA ASP A 60 5.17 10.57 6.52
C ASP A 60 5.11 11.30 5.17
N ILE A 61 6.05 11.03 4.27
CA ILE A 61 6.13 11.69 2.95
C ILE A 61 5.68 10.79 1.80
N TYR A 62 5.49 9.49 2.05
CA TYR A 62 5.13 8.51 1.02
C TYR A 62 3.89 7.71 1.39
N TRP A 63 2.78 7.99 0.70
CA TRP A 63 1.51 7.32 0.94
C TRP A 63 1.44 5.89 0.38
N GLY A 64 2.27 5.55 -0.61
CA GLY A 64 2.15 4.27 -1.34
C GLY A 64 2.38 3.04 -0.47
N GLY A 65 3.24 3.14 0.55
CA GLY A 65 3.45 2.09 1.54
C GLY A 65 2.21 1.83 2.38
N LYS A 66 1.61 2.90 2.93
CA LYS A 66 0.37 2.85 3.71
C LYS A 66 -0.76 2.17 2.94
N MET A 67 -0.94 2.52 1.67
CA MET A 67 -1.99 1.90 0.84
C MET A 67 -1.74 0.41 0.60
N GLN A 68 -0.52 0.01 0.27
CA GLN A 68 -0.23 -1.42 0.05
C GLN A 68 -0.44 -2.21 1.34
N TYR A 69 0.04 -1.70 2.47
CA TYR A 69 -0.13 -2.37 3.75
C TYR A 69 -1.61 -2.48 4.15
N ALA A 70 -2.38 -1.39 4.02
CA ALA A 70 -3.82 -1.40 4.28
C ALA A 70 -4.59 -2.43 3.43
N LEU A 71 -4.27 -2.56 2.13
CA LEU A 71 -4.89 -3.56 1.25
C LEU A 71 -4.55 -4.99 1.68
N HIS A 72 -3.36 -5.23 2.23
CA HIS A 72 -3.00 -6.53 2.79
C HIS A 72 -3.76 -6.84 4.07
N LEU A 73 -3.89 -5.86 4.98
CA LEU A 73 -4.66 -5.99 6.22
C LEU A 73 -6.15 -6.23 5.94
N LEU A 74 -6.71 -5.66 4.89
CA LEU A 74 -8.10 -5.95 4.46
C LEU A 74 -8.28 -7.40 4.00
N LYS A 75 -7.28 -7.97 3.33
CA LYS A 75 -7.36 -9.33 2.79
C LYS A 75 -7.04 -10.41 3.81
N GLY A 76 -6.31 -10.06 4.88
CA GLY A 76 -5.81 -11.05 5.84
C GLY A 76 -4.86 -12.07 5.20
N ILE A 77 -3.95 -11.61 4.33
CA ILE A 77 -2.98 -12.52 3.70
C ILE A 77 -1.94 -12.93 4.77
N ASN A 78 -1.93 -14.21 5.13
CA ASN A 78 -1.08 -14.82 6.18
C ASN A 78 -1.27 -14.26 7.60
N THR A 79 -2.31 -13.47 7.83
CA THR A 79 -2.69 -12.95 9.15
C THR A 79 -4.20 -12.74 9.20
N ALA A 80 -4.79 -12.62 10.39
CA ALA A 80 -6.19 -12.22 10.49
C ALA A 80 -6.38 -10.81 9.89
N PRO A 81 -7.48 -10.55 9.14
CA PRO A 81 -7.76 -9.21 8.65
C PRO A 81 -7.81 -8.17 9.78
N ASN A 82 -7.23 -7.00 9.57
CA ASN A 82 -7.30 -5.88 10.51
C ASN A 82 -7.94 -4.66 9.83
N HIS A 83 -9.26 -4.60 9.87
CA HIS A 83 -10.04 -3.55 9.20
C HIS A 83 -9.85 -2.18 9.86
N VAL A 84 -9.65 -2.13 11.18
CA VAL A 84 -9.46 -0.87 11.92
C VAL A 84 -8.14 -0.21 11.53
N GLU A 85 -7.05 -0.98 11.52
CA GLU A 85 -5.75 -0.47 11.11
C GLU A 85 -5.74 -0.11 9.62
N ALA A 86 -6.37 -0.92 8.76
CA ALA A 86 -6.51 -0.60 7.34
C ALA A 86 -7.28 0.72 7.12
N PHE A 87 -8.39 0.92 7.84
CA PHE A 87 -9.14 2.18 7.81
C PHE A 87 -8.27 3.36 8.21
N ASN A 88 -7.56 3.25 9.34
CA ASN A 88 -6.71 4.34 9.84
C ASN A 88 -5.64 4.73 8.82
N LEU A 89 -4.95 3.75 8.22
CA LEU A 89 -3.95 4.00 7.19
C LEU A 89 -4.54 4.72 5.97
N VAL A 90 -5.69 4.27 5.47
CA VAL A 90 -6.34 4.88 4.29
C VAL A 90 -6.87 6.27 4.62
N ASN A 91 -7.46 6.47 5.80
CA ASN A 91 -7.90 7.78 6.27
C ASN A 91 -6.72 8.76 6.34
N THR A 92 -5.61 8.36 6.96
CA THR A 92 -4.37 9.17 6.97
C THR A 92 -3.88 9.51 5.57
N VAL A 93 -3.94 8.57 4.61
CA VAL A 93 -3.53 8.85 3.23
C VAL A 93 -4.41 9.92 2.58
N CYS A 94 -5.73 9.81 2.68
CA CYS A 94 -6.62 10.76 2.02
C CYS A 94 -6.61 12.15 2.65
N GLU A 95 -6.47 12.24 3.98
CA GLU A 95 -6.39 13.50 4.72
C GLU A 95 -5.07 14.22 4.47
N ASN A 96 -3.94 13.52 4.55
CA ASN A 96 -2.61 14.14 4.48
C ASN A 96 -2.08 14.29 3.04
N PHE A 97 -2.64 13.57 2.08
CA PHE A 97 -2.22 13.62 0.67
C PHE A 97 -3.43 13.94 -0.23
N PRO A 98 -3.84 15.22 -0.34
CA PRO A 98 -5.02 15.61 -1.14
C PRO A 98 -4.95 15.20 -2.62
N SER A 99 -3.73 15.04 -3.14
CA SER A 99 -3.42 14.59 -4.50
C SER A 99 -3.37 13.06 -4.65
N CYS A 100 -3.70 12.29 -3.60
CA CYS A 100 -3.75 10.84 -3.72
C CYS A 100 -4.77 10.41 -4.80
N PRO A 101 -4.52 9.30 -5.51
CA PRO A 101 -5.40 8.85 -6.58
C PRO A 101 -6.85 8.65 -6.13
N GLY A 102 -7.81 8.98 -7.01
CA GLY A 102 -9.25 8.78 -6.79
C GLY A 102 -9.64 7.42 -6.20
N PRO A 103 -9.06 6.29 -6.64
CA PRO A 103 -9.34 4.98 -6.04
C PRO A 103 -9.09 4.89 -4.52
N ASN A 104 -8.14 5.65 -3.97
CA ASN A 104 -7.90 5.68 -2.52
C ASN A 104 -9.05 6.38 -1.79
N LYS A 105 -9.54 7.50 -2.36
CA LYS A 105 -10.68 8.25 -1.84
C LYS A 105 -11.97 7.44 -1.94
N LEU A 106 -12.18 6.72 -3.04
CA LEU A 106 -13.28 5.75 -3.17
C LEU A 106 -13.21 4.67 -2.09
N LEU A 107 -12.03 4.16 -1.77
CA LEU A 107 -11.88 3.17 -0.70
C LEU A 107 -12.24 3.75 0.67
N LEU A 108 -11.83 4.99 0.96
CA LEU A 108 -12.23 5.68 2.20
C LEU A 108 -13.74 5.90 2.28
N GLY A 109 -14.36 6.32 1.18
CA GLY A 109 -15.81 6.44 1.09
C GLY A 109 -16.52 5.12 1.38
N ARG A 110 -15.98 3.99 0.88
CA ARG A 110 -16.52 2.65 1.16
C ARG A 110 -16.38 2.25 2.62
N PHE A 111 -15.27 2.60 3.28
CA PHE A 111 -15.10 2.36 4.71
C PHE A 111 -16.22 3.03 5.51
N TYR A 112 -16.42 4.34 5.32
CA TYR A 112 -17.48 5.08 5.99
C TYR A 112 -18.90 4.61 5.60
N HIS A 113 -19.12 4.23 4.33
CA HIS A 113 -20.41 3.72 3.88
C HIS A 113 -20.78 2.39 4.55
N SER A 114 -19.81 1.49 4.72
CA SER A 114 -20.04 0.14 5.25
C SER A 114 -19.81 0.02 6.76
N GLY A 115 -19.15 1.00 7.40
CA GLY A 115 -18.68 0.88 8.78
C GLY A 115 -17.58 -0.18 8.94
N THR A 116 -16.83 -0.48 7.88
CA THR A 116 -15.73 -1.45 7.96
C THR A 116 -14.56 -0.79 8.70
N GLY A 117 -14.21 -1.28 9.89
CA GLY A 117 -13.09 -0.71 10.66
C GLY A 117 -13.33 0.69 11.24
N CYS A 118 -14.54 1.25 11.07
CA CYS A 118 -14.98 2.53 11.62
C CYS A 118 -16.50 2.52 11.86
N GLN A 119 -17.06 3.62 12.37
CA GLN A 119 -18.51 3.78 12.41
C GLN A 119 -19.06 4.18 11.04
N VAL A 120 -20.29 3.76 10.75
CA VAL A 120 -21.00 4.19 9.54
C VAL A 120 -21.19 5.70 9.56
N ASP A 121 -20.79 6.37 8.49
CA ASP A 121 -20.94 7.82 8.30
C ASP A 121 -21.22 8.10 6.81
N LEU A 122 -22.51 8.18 6.46
CA LEU A 122 -22.94 8.32 5.06
C LEU A 122 -22.59 9.70 4.48
N GLU A 123 -22.50 10.73 5.32
CA GLU A 123 -22.11 12.08 4.90
C GLU A 123 -20.63 12.10 4.49
N LYS A 124 -19.74 11.54 5.33
CA LYS A 124 -18.32 11.39 4.95
C LYS A 124 -18.13 10.45 3.78
N ALA A 125 -18.94 9.40 3.67
CA ALA A 125 -18.88 8.52 2.51
C ALA A 125 -19.14 9.29 1.21
N LEU A 126 -20.24 10.06 1.16
CA LEU A 126 -20.58 10.89 0.00
C LEU A 126 -19.47 11.92 -0.30
N TYR A 127 -18.98 12.61 0.72
CA TYR A 127 -17.89 13.58 0.60
C TYR A 127 -16.64 12.98 -0.09
N TRP A 128 -16.22 11.79 0.31
CA TRP A 128 -15.04 11.14 -0.27
C TRP A 128 -15.31 10.56 -1.66
N TYR A 129 -16.54 10.15 -1.96
CA TYR A 129 -16.93 9.76 -3.32
C TYR A 129 -16.90 10.93 -4.29
N GLU A 130 -17.35 12.12 -3.88
CA GLU A 130 -17.34 13.33 -4.72
C GLU A 130 -15.92 13.84 -4.99
N LYS A 131 -15.00 13.62 -4.05
CA LYS A 131 -13.59 14.03 -4.19
C LYS A 131 -12.71 13.06 -4.99
N ALA A 132 -13.23 11.88 -5.32
CA ALA A 132 -12.49 10.81 -5.99
C ALA A 132 -12.35 11.06 -7.50
#